data_AF-K1XMR8-F1
#
_entry.id   AF-K1XMR8-F1
#
_cell.length_a   1.000
_cell.length_b   1.000
_cell.length_c   1.000
_cell.angle_alpha   90.00
_cell.angle_beta   90.00
_cell.angle_gamma   90.00
#
_symmetry.space_group_name_H-M   'P 1'
#
loop_
_entity.id
_entity.type
_entity.pdbx_description
1 polymer ?
#
loop_
_entity_poly.entity_id
_entity_poly.type
_entity_poly.pdbx_seq_one_letter_code
_entity_poly.pdbx_strand_id
1 'polypeptide(L)'
;MLVGRGMVKRSKQIIVFSQSLHIVTASILLISGMGIMSMVIGQTIATIINRFLAYRTFYDVTTKEELKKADAENWREILKKIWTTAYKSGLSGLSWIFTNRILALLGALFIPLSVMGDYGLSKQIADVIYTLSVVWFVTFYPKLTQNRIQERIDEVKRVYIKALYIAVAVFAVCTSGVLLLGEWGLDLINSKTHFIEWPLLLVLFVATLFDAFTYISTSVLLSRNEVPHYKAQVITAIITVIILLAALQLSSYRVAALVLVPFACQLLYNHWRWTGMVWLELGVIKKSGEKHAA
;
A
#
# COMPACT_ATOMS: atom_id res chain seq x y z
N MET A 1 -17.65 -1.32 -3.85
CA MET A 1 -19.02 -1.07 -4.33
C MET A 1 -19.25 0.41 -4.66
N LEU A 2 -19.14 1.34 -3.69
CA LEU A 2 -19.30 2.79 -3.96
C LEU A 2 -18.30 3.36 -4.99
N VAL A 3 -17.03 2.98 -4.89
CA VAL A 3 -15.97 3.41 -5.83
C VAL A 3 -16.28 2.97 -7.27
N GLY A 4 -16.85 1.77 -7.45
CA GLY A 4 -17.23 1.26 -8.77
C GLY A 4 -18.38 2.02 -9.43
N ARG A 5 -19.28 2.63 -8.63
CA ARG A 5 -20.33 3.55 -9.11
C ARG A 5 -19.84 5.00 -9.27
N GLY A 6 -18.53 5.26 -9.19
CA GLY A 6 -17.98 6.61 -9.25
C GLY A 6 -18.17 7.45 -7.99
N MET A 7 -18.78 6.91 -6.92
CA MET A 7 -19.03 7.61 -5.66
C MET A 7 -17.79 7.65 -4.73
N VAL A 8 -16.64 8.03 -5.29
CA VAL A 8 -15.35 8.06 -4.57
C VAL A 8 -15.39 9.01 -3.38
N LYS A 9 -15.95 10.22 -3.56
CA LYS A 9 -16.07 11.23 -2.49
C LYS A 9 -16.86 10.70 -1.29
N ARG A 10 -18.05 10.13 -1.52
CA ARG A 10 -18.89 9.54 -0.46
C ARG A 10 -18.19 8.40 0.26
N SER A 11 -17.51 7.52 -0.50
CA SER A 11 -16.72 6.44 0.09
C SER A 11 -15.63 6.96 1.04
N LYS A 12 -14.92 8.04 0.65
CA LYS A 12 -13.89 8.66 1.49
C LYS A 12 -14.48 9.34 2.72
N GLN A 13 -15.62 10.05 2.59
CA GLN A 13 -16.32 10.65 3.73
C GLN A 13 -16.74 9.62 4.78
N ILE A 14 -17.28 8.49 4.35
CA ILE A 14 -17.67 7.38 5.25
C ILE A 14 -16.44 6.82 5.97
N ILE A 15 -15.32 6.61 5.27
CA ILE A 15 -14.07 6.14 5.87
C ILE A 15 -13.57 7.12 6.93
N VAL A 16 -13.51 8.42 6.61
CA VAL A 16 -13.05 9.45 7.56
C VAL A 16 -13.93 9.46 8.79
N PHE A 17 -15.26 9.50 8.62
CA PHE A 17 -16.19 9.49 9.74
C PHE A 17 -16.03 8.26 10.65
N SER A 18 -15.93 7.06 10.06
CA SER A 18 -15.69 5.83 10.82
C SER A 18 -14.38 5.86 11.59
N GLN A 19 -13.31 6.40 11.00
CA GLN A 19 -12.01 6.50 11.68
C GLN A 19 -11.97 7.56 12.77
N SER A 20 -12.66 8.69 12.59
CA SER A 20 -12.86 9.66 13.67
C SER A 20 -13.58 9.00 14.85
N LEU A 21 -14.60 8.18 14.58
CA LEU A 21 -15.30 7.46 15.63
C LEU A 21 -14.42 6.42 16.33
N HIS A 22 -13.57 5.69 15.60
CA HIS A 22 -12.57 4.81 16.20
C HIS A 22 -11.70 5.57 17.19
N ILE A 23 -11.11 6.70 16.78
CA ILE A 23 -10.24 7.51 17.64
C ILE A 23 -10.99 7.94 18.90
N VAL A 24 -12.19 8.52 18.76
CA VAL A 24 -12.99 8.99 19.90
C VAL A 24 -13.32 7.85 20.87
N THR A 25 -13.83 6.71 20.35
CA THR A 25 -14.21 5.57 21.18
C THR A 25 -13.00 4.91 21.84
N ALA A 26 -11.90 4.69 21.11
CA ALA A 26 -10.68 4.12 21.66
C ALA A 26 -10.09 5.02 22.75
N SER A 27 -10.03 6.34 22.54
CA SER A 27 -9.53 7.28 23.54
C SER A 27 -10.37 7.26 24.82
N ILE A 28 -11.70 7.26 24.72
CA ILE A 28 -12.59 7.18 25.89
C ILE A 28 -12.35 5.88 26.66
N LEU A 29 -12.34 4.73 25.99
CA LEU A 29 -12.15 3.43 26.66
C LEU A 29 -10.75 3.26 27.23
N LEU A 30 -9.74 3.85 26.60
CA LEU A 30 -8.36 3.83 27.08
C LEU A 30 -8.23 4.61 28.40
N ILE A 31 -8.82 5.80 28.47
CA ILE A 31 -8.84 6.62 29.69
C ILE A 31 -9.64 5.93 30.81
N SER A 32 -10.69 5.18 30.46
CA SER A 32 -11.45 4.34 31.39
C SER A 32 -10.70 3.10 31.89
N GLY A 33 -9.43 2.91 31.54
CA GLY A 33 -8.58 1.83 32.06
C GLY A 33 -8.71 0.49 31.34
N MET A 34 -9.38 0.42 30.19
CA MET A 34 -9.53 -0.84 29.42
C MET A 34 -8.26 -1.28 28.70
N GLY A 35 -7.18 -0.51 28.77
CA GLY A 35 -5.88 -0.83 28.17
C GLY A 35 -5.98 -1.09 26.67
N ILE A 36 -5.29 -2.13 26.18
CA ILE A 36 -5.21 -2.47 24.75
C ILE A 36 -6.57 -2.86 24.15
N MET A 37 -7.52 -3.35 24.96
CA MET A 37 -8.86 -3.73 24.50
C MET A 37 -9.65 -2.53 23.95
N SER A 38 -9.34 -1.31 24.38
CA SER A 38 -9.92 -0.08 23.86
C SER A 38 -9.80 0.04 22.33
N MET A 39 -8.63 -0.29 21.77
CA MET A 39 -8.38 -0.23 20.33
C MET A 39 -9.20 -1.28 19.56
N VAL A 40 -9.33 -2.49 20.11
CA VAL A 40 -10.10 -3.57 19.49
C VAL A 40 -11.58 -3.21 19.42
N ILE A 41 -12.14 -2.69 20.51
CA ILE A 41 -13.55 -2.29 20.59
C ILE A 41 -13.81 -1.10 19.66
N GLY A 42 -12.99 -0.06 19.73
CA GLY A 42 -13.13 1.13 18.88
C GLY A 42 -13.06 0.78 17.38
N GLN A 43 -12.10 -0.07 16.98
CA GLN A 43 -11.99 -0.53 15.60
C GLN A 43 -13.20 -1.37 15.15
N THR A 44 -13.75 -2.19 16.05
CA THR A 44 -14.95 -2.99 15.78
C THR A 44 -16.16 -2.09 15.51
N ILE A 45 -16.41 -1.10 16.37
CA ILE A 45 -17.49 -0.12 16.22
C ILE A 45 -17.34 0.65 14.90
N ALA A 46 -16.14 1.17 14.63
CA ALA A 46 -15.87 1.91 13.40
C ALA A 46 -16.13 1.07 12.14
N THR A 47 -15.74 -0.21 12.15
CA THR A 47 -15.93 -1.13 11.03
C THR A 47 -17.41 -1.42 10.78
N ILE A 48 -18.19 -1.65 11.85
CA ILE A 48 -19.65 -1.88 11.76
C ILE A 48 -20.34 -0.66 11.15
N ILE A 49 -20.01 0.55 11.64
CA ILE A 49 -20.59 1.79 11.15
C ILE A 49 -20.19 2.08 9.71
N ASN A 50 -18.93 1.82 9.35
CA ASN A 50 -18.47 1.94 7.97
C ASN A 50 -19.31 1.07 7.03
N ARG A 51 -19.49 -0.21 7.40
CA ARG A 51 -20.26 -1.18 6.63
C ARG A 51 -21.72 -0.78 6.50
N PHE A 52 -22.34 -0.32 7.59
CA PHE A 52 -23.72 0.15 7.60
C PHE A 52 -23.92 1.37 6.69
N LEU A 53 -23.09 2.41 6.83
CA LEU A 53 -23.18 3.62 6.02
C LEU A 53 -22.90 3.34 4.54
N ALA A 54 -21.90 2.50 4.25
CA ALA A 54 -21.59 2.10 2.87
C ALA A 54 -22.75 1.33 2.22
N TYR A 55 -23.37 0.40 2.97
CA TYR A 55 -24.55 -0.33 2.51
C TYR A 55 -25.71 0.62 2.22
N ARG A 56 -26.06 1.49 3.17
CA ARG A 56 -27.17 2.45 3.01
C ARG A 56 -26.95 3.40 1.82
N THR A 57 -25.71 3.83 1.61
CA THR A 57 -25.36 4.74 0.51
C THR A 57 -25.38 4.03 -0.85
N PHE A 58 -25.00 2.75 -0.88
CA PHE A 58 -24.95 1.99 -2.13
C PHE A 58 -26.35 1.60 -2.63
N TYR A 59 -27.20 1.12 -1.73
CA TYR A 59 -28.58 0.71 -2.04
C TYR A 59 -29.55 1.90 -1.99
N ASP A 60 -29.28 2.89 -2.83
CA ASP A 60 -30.21 3.98 -3.12
C ASP A 60 -31.45 3.48 -3.88
N VAL A 61 -32.47 4.35 -4.01
CA VAL A 61 -33.74 4.01 -4.67
C VAL A 61 -33.49 3.52 -6.10
N THR A 62 -32.66 4.23 -6.85
CA THR A 62 -32.29 3.89 -8.24
C THR A 62 -31.67 2.51 -8.36
N THR A 63 -30.69 2.17 -7.51
CA THR A 63 -30.00 0.88 -7.55
C THR A 63 -30.95 -0.25 -7.16
N LYS A 64 -31.84 -0.02 -6.19
CA LYS A 64 -32.85 -1.02 -5.81
C LYS A 64 -33.83 -1.28 -6.93
N GLU A 65 -34.23 -0.26 -7.68
CA GLU A 65 -35.11 -0.40 -8.84
C GLU A 65 -34.42 -1.10 -10.01
N GLU A 66 -33.18 -0.74 -10.31
CA GLU A 66 -32.37 -1.41 -11.34
C GLU A 66 -32.12 -2.88 -11.00
N LEU A 67 -31.79 -3.20 -9.75
CA LEU A 67 -31.58 -4.57 -9.30
C LEU A 67 -32.86 -5.42 -9.38
N LYS A 68 -34.05 -4.83 -9.21
CA LYS A 68 -35.32 -5.54 -9.40
C LYS A 68 -35.61 -5.86 -10.87
N LYS A 69 -35.09 -5.05 -11.79
CA LYS A 69 -35.29 -5.21 -13.24
C LYS A 69 -34.21 -6.06 -13.90
N ALA A 70 -33.08 -6.28 -13.23
CA ALA A 70 -31.96 -7.03 -13.77
C ALA A 70 -32.24 -8.54 -13.74
N ASP A 71 -31.96 -9.21 -14.85
CA ASP A 71 -31.97 -10.67 -14.90
C ASP A 71 -30.77 -11.23 -14.13
N ALA A 72 -31.03 -12.29 -13.36
CA ALA A 72 -29.99 -12.96 -12.60
C ALA A 72 -29.12 -13.81 -13.54
N GLU A 73 -27.99 -13.27 -13.98
CA GLU A 73 -26.91 -14.08 -14.55
C GLU A 73 -26.45 -15.16 -13.56
N ASN A 74 -25.97 -16.29 -14.08
CA ASN A 74 -25.45 -17.37 -13.24
C ASN A 74 -24.22 -16.88 -12.47
N TRP A 75 -24.36 -16.75 -11.14
CA TRP A 75 -23.30 -16.28 -10.25
C TRP A 75 -21.99 -17.08 -10.40
N ARG A 76 -22.06 -18.37 -10.77
CA ARG A 76 -20.88 -19.22 -11.01
C ARG A 76 -20.08 -18.75 -12.20
N GLU A 77 -20.74 -18.30 -13.27
CA GLU A 77 -20.07 -17.77 -14.46
C GLU A 77 -19.42 -16.42 -14.17
N ILE A 78 -20.13 -15.55 -13.45
CA ILE A 78 -19.58 -14.26 -12.98
C ILE A 78 -18.33 -14.52 -12.13
N LEU A 79 -18.42 -15.39 -11.13
CA LEU A 79 -17.27 -15.76 -10.31
C LEU A 79 -16.12 -16.32 -11.14
N LYS A 80 -16.39 -17.21 -12.10
CA LYS A 80 -15.36 -17.77 -12.98
C LYS A 80 -14.65 -16.67 -13.77
N LYS A 81 -15.39 -15.65 -14.25
CA LYS A 81 -14.83 -14.48 -14.96
C LYS A 81 -13.92 -13.63 -14.06
N ILE A 82 -14.31 -13.38 -12.80
CA ILE A 82 -13.52 -12.52 -11.89
C ILE A 82 -12.44 -13.28 -11.11
N TRP A 83 -12.56 -14.60 -10.99
CA TRP A 83 -11.69 -15.44 -10.17
C TRP A 83 -10.23 -15.30 -10.57
N THR A 84 -9.95 -15.28 -11.86
CA THR A 84 -8.58 -15.26 -12.40
C THR A 84 -7.80 -14.02 -11.98
N THR A 85 -8.44 -12.85 -11.95
CA THR A 85 -7.83 -11.62 -11.42
C THR A 85 -7.83 -11.62 -9.90
N ALA A 86 -8.92 -12.08 -9.27
CA ALA A 86 -9.10 -12.04 -7.83
C ALA A 86 -8.05 -12.88 -7.09
N TYR A 87 -7.82 -14.13 -7.49
CA TYR A 87 -6.84 -14.99 -6.82
C TYR A 87 -5.40 -14.46 -7.01
N LYS A 88 -5.07 -13.95 -8.20
CA LYS A 88 -3.73 -13.38 -8.46
C LYS A 88 -3.50 -12.11 -7.63
N SER A 89 -4.50 -11.24 -7.56
CA SER A 89 -4.46 -10.02 -6.73
C SER A 89 -4.36 -10.39 -5.24
N GLY A 90 -5.10 -11.41 -4.80
CA GLY A 90 -5.04 -11.92 -3.43
C GLY A 90 -3.66 -12.45 -3.07
N LEU A 91 -3.04 -13.26 -3.92
CA LEU A 91 -1.68 -13.78 -3.71
C LEU A 91 -0.63 -12.66 -3.73
N SER A 92 -0.76 -11.69 -4.62
CA SER A 92 0.08 -10.48 -4.64
C SER A 92 -0.04 -9.70 -3.32
N GLY A 93 -1.28 -9.47 -2.85
CA GLY A 93 -1.54 -8.80 -1.58
C GLY A 93 -0.97 -9.55 -0.38
N LEU A 94 -1.11 -10.88 -0.33
CA LEU A 94 -0.47 -11.71 0.69
C LEU A 94 1.06 -11.57 0.64
N SER A 95 1.65 -11.65 -0.56
CA SER A 95 3.10 -11.49 -0.74
C SER A 95 3.63 -10.16 -0.19
N TRP A 96 2.87 -9.08 -0.40
CA TRP A 96 3.17 -7.78 0.18
C TRP A 96 3.11 -7.80 1.72
N ILE A 97 2.10 -8.45 2.32
CA ILE A 97 2.02 -8.63 3.79
C ILE A 97 3.23 -9.41 4.32
N PHE A 98 3.64 -10.48 3.66
CA PHE A 98 4.83 -11.26 4.06
C PHE A 98 6.11 -10.42 3.98
N THR A 99 6.24 -9.58 2.95
CA THR A 99 7.45 -8.77 2.74
C THR A 99 7.47 -7.48 3.57
N ASN A 100 6.33 -7.04 4.15
CA ASN A 100 6.27 -5.76 4.88
C ASN A 100 5.85 -5.89 6.36
N ARG A 101 4.90 -6.78 6.68
CA ARG A 101 4.29 -6.85 8.03
C ARG A 101 4.81 -8.00 8.86
N ILE A 102 4.99 -9.18 8.26
CA ILE A 102 5.47 -10.37 8.98
C ILE A 102 6.89 -10.19 9.49
N LEU A 103 7.72 -9.41 8.79
CA LEU A 103 9.11 -9.19 9.17
C LEU A 103 9.27 -8.54 10.54
N ALA A 104 8.37 -7.62 10.92
CA ALA A 104 8.39 -7.02 12.24
C ALA A 104 8.06 -8.05 13.34
N LEU A 105 7.11 -8.94 13.06
CA LEU A 105 6.75 -10.02 13.98
C LEU A 105 7.91 -11.02 14.16
N LEU A 106 8.60 -11.36 13.07
CA LEU A 106 9.81 -12.18 13.14
C LEU A 106 10.95 -11.46 13.87
N GLY A 107 11.18 -10.18 13.59
CA GLY A 107 12.21 -9.37 14.25
C GLY A 107 12.04 -9.32 15.77
N ALA A 108 10.81 -9.20 16.25
CA ALA A 108 10.50 -9.18 17.69
C ALA A 108 10.89 -10.48 18.43
N LEU A 109 11.09 -11.60 17.73
CA LEU A 109 11.55 -12.86 18.33
C LEU A 109 13.07 -12.90 18.56
N PHE A 110 13.85 -12.09 17.83
CA PHE A 110 15.32 -12.14 17.82
C PHE A 110 16.00 -10.84 18.28
N ILE A 111 15.25 -9.75 18.41
CA ILE A 111 15.75 -8.40 18.72
C ILE A 111 15.15 -7.92 20.05
N PRO A 112 15.93 -7.26 20.94
CA PRO A 112 15.40 -6.66 22.16
C PRO A 112 14.21 -5.72 21.89
N LEU A 113 13.19 -5.76 22.76
CA LEU A 113 11.94 -5.01 22.57
C LEU A 113 12.15 -3.50 22.44
N SER A 114 13.14 -2.92 23.13
CA SER A 114 13.46 -1.48 23.02
C SER A 114 13.86 -1.11 21.59
N VAL A 115 14.85 -1.83 21.04
CA VAL A 115 15.36 -1.63 19.67
C VAL A 115 14.29 -1.95 18.62
N MET A 116 13.46 -2.96 18.88
CA MET A 116 12.31 -3.27 18.02
C MET A 116 11.25 -2.16 18.06
N GLY A 117 11.10 -1.48 19.20
CA GLY A 117 10.26 -0.29 19.35
C GLY A 117 10.73 0.86 18.45
N ASP A 118 12.03 1.14 18.44
CA ASP A 118 12.64 2.19 17.60
C ASP A 118 12.48 1.89 16.09
N TYR A 119 12.70 0.63 15.70
CA TYR A 119 12.41 0.17 14.34
C TYR A 119 10.92 0.28 14.00
N GLY A 120 10.03 -0.12 14.91
CA GLY A 120 8.58 -0.06 14.72
C GLY A 120 8.10 1.37 14.48
N LEU A 121 8.57 2.33 15.28
CA LEU A 121 8.30 3.75 15.11
C LEU A 121 8.82 4.26 13.75
N SER A 122 10.07 3.94 13.42
CA SER A 122 10.69 4.32 12.14
C SER A 122 9.91 3.78 10.94
N LYS A 123 9.48 2.51 11.00
CA LYS A 123 8.66 1.86 9.97
C LYS A 123 7.28 2.48 9.86
N GLN A 124 6.66 2.84 10.98
CA GLN A 124 5.35 3.49 10.99
C GLN A 124 5.41 4.87 10.31
N ILE A 125 6.45 5.65 10.59
CA ILE A 125 6.68 6.91 9.85
C ILE A 125 6.89 6.64 8.36
N ALA A 126 7.71 5.64 7.99
CA ALA A 126 7.89 5.27 6.59
C ALA A 126 6.55 4.91 5.90
N ASP A 127 5.67 4.15 6.57
CA ASP A 127 4.34 3.79 6.06
C ASP A 127 3.39 4.99 5.89
N VAL A 128 3.50 5.99 6.77
CA VAL A 128 2.78 7.26 6.61
C VAL A 128 3.27 8.01 5.37
N ILE A 129 4.59 8.12 5.20
CA ILE A 129 5.19 8.76 4.01
C ILE A 129 4.77 8.02 2.73
N TYR A 130 4.85 6.69 2.72
CA TYR A 130 4.35 5.85 1.62
C TYR A 130 2.92 6.21 1.26
N THR A 131 2.03 6.21 2.26
CA THR A 131 0.59 6.45 2.06
C THR A 131 0.34 7.85 1.48
N LEU A 132 1.04 8.87 2.00
CA LEU A 132 0.96 10.24 1.48
C LEU A 132 1.48 10.33 0.04
N SER A 133 2.56 9.62 -0.29
CA SER A 133 3.17 9.66 -1.62
C SER A 133 2.24 9.11 -2.71
N VAL A 134 1.47 8.05 -2.40
CA VAL A 134 0.58 7.38 -3.37
C VAL A 134 -0.85 7.90 -3.35
N VAL A 135 -1.23 8.74 -2.38
CA VAL A 135 -2.63 9.18 -2.19
C VAL A 135 -3.20 9.87 -3.42
N TRP A 136 -2.36 10.65 -4.12
CA TRP A 136 -2.75 11.32 -5.35
C TRP A 136 -3.09 10.30 -6.44
N PHE A 137 -2.21 9.31 -6.64
CA PHE A 137 -2.43 8.25 -7.62
C PHE A 137 -3.71 7.45 -7.31
N VAL A 138 -3.92 7.04 -6.06
CA VAL A 138 -5.12 6.29 -5.64
C VAL A 138 -6.40 7.09 -5.90
N THR A 139 -6.34 8.43 -5.75
CA THR A 139 -7.48 9.32 -6.00
C THR A 139 -7.81 9.42 -7.50
N PHE A 140 -6.78 9.46 -8.35
CA PHE A 140 -6.95 9.53 -9.81
C PHE A 140 -6.97 8.17 -10.51
N TYR A 141 -6.78 7.07 -9.78
CA TYR A 141 -6.81 5.71 -10.33
C TYR A 141 -8.11 5.37 -11.08
N PRO A 142 -9.32 5.73 -10.61
CA PRO A 142 -10.54 5.48 -11.38
C PRO A 142 -10.54 6.18 -12.75
N LYS A 143 -10.02 7.41 -12.81
CA LYS A 143 -9.87 8.16 -14.08
C LYS A 143 -8.83 7.51 -14.99
N LEU A 144 -7.74 6.98 -14.43
CA LEU A 144 -6.76 6.22 -15.20
C LEU A 144 -7.39 4.97 -15.83
N THR A 145 -8.14 4.19 -15.06
CA THR A 145 -8.84 3.00 -15.57
C THR A 145 -9.89 3.36 -16.61
N GLN A 146 -10.62 4.47 -16.44
CA GLN A 146 -11.55 4.96 -17.46
C GLN A 146 -10.84 5.33 -18.77
N ASN A 147 -9.75 6.09 -18.70
CA ASN A 147 -8.94 6.43 -19.88
C ASN A 147 -8.36 5.19 -20.55
N ARG A 148 -7.98 4.17 -19.75
CA ARG A 148 -7.51 2.88 -20.28
C ARG A 148 -8.59 2.16 -21.08
N ILE A 149 -9.81 2.09 -20.56
CA ILE A 149 -10.95 1.46 -21.24
C ILE A 149 -11.31 2.22 -22.52
N GLN A 150 -11.15 3.54 -22.52
CA GLN A 150 -11.35 4.40 -23.69
C GLN A 150 -10.16 4.43 -24.65
N GLU A 151 -9.14 3.58 -24.42
CA GLU A 151 -7.92 3.47 -25.24
C GLU A 151 -7.11 4.79 -25.35
N ARG A 152 -7.30 5.72 -24.41
CA ARG A 152 -6.57 7.00 -24.34
C ARG A 152 -5.22 6.83 -23.63
N ILE A 153 -4.30 6.14 -24.28
CA ILE A 153 -3.00 5.75 -23.70
C ILE A 153 -2.14 6.96 -23.27
N ASP A 154 -2.19 8.06 -24.02
CA ASP A 154 -1.44 9.28 -23.66
C ASP A 154 -1.90 9.89 -22.33
N GLU A 155 -3.20 9.83 -22.04
CA GLU A 155 -3.73 10.29 -20.76
C GLU A 155 -3.37 9.34 -19.62
N VAL A 156 -3.33 8.02 -19.88
CA VAL A 156 -2.82 7.03 -18.91
C VAL A 156 -1.36 7.33 -18.59
N LYS A 157 -0.54 7.58 -19.62
CA LYS A 157 0.87 7.98 -19.49
C LYS A 157 1.03 9.25 -18.67
N ARG A 158 0.24 10.29 -18.97
CA ARG A 158 0.27 11.56 -18.24
C ARG A 158 -0.05 11.37 -16.76
N VAL A 159 -1.08 10.60 -16.42
CA VAL A 159 -1.45 10.33 -15.02
C VAL A 159 -0.35 9.54 -14.32
N TYR A 160 0.20 8.51 -14.97
CA TYR A 160 1.28 7.69 -14.43
C TYR A 160 2.55 8.50 -14.14
N ILE A 161 3.05 9.27 -15.11
CA ILE A 161 4.25 10.11 -14.94
C ILE A 161 4.03 11.15 -13.85
N LYS A 162 2.85 11.80 -13.85
CA LYS A 162 2.51 12.79 -12.81
C LYS A 162 2.47 12.17 -11.41
N ALA A 163 1.98 10.93 -11.28
CA ALA A 163 2.01 10.20 -10.01
C ALA A 163 3.44 9.95 -9.52
N LEU A 164 4.37 9.58 -10.40
CA LEU A 164 5.77 9.36 -10.02
C LEU A 164 6.43 10.65 -9.51
N TYR A 165 6.24 11.78 -10.20
CA TYR A 165 6.78 13.07 -9.74
C TYR A 165 6.20 13.51 -8.41
N ILE A 166 4.89 13.36 -8.22
CA ILE A 166 4.24 13.68 -6.94
C ILE A 166 4.76 12.78 -5.82
N ALA A 167 4.93 11.48 -6.08
CA ALA A 167 5.48 10.56 -5.09
C ALA A 167 6.89 11.00 -4.66
N VAL A 168 7.78 11.31 -5.62
CA VAL A 168 9.14 11.81 -5.33
C VAL A 168 9.10 13.12 -4.54
N ALA A 169 8.27 14.08 -4.95
CA ALA A 169 8.17 15.38 -4.27
C ALA A 169 7.69 15.22 -2.82
N VAL A 170 6.68 14.38 -2.58
CA VAL A 170 6.17 14.09 -1.23
C VAL A 170 7.24 13.39 -0.40
N PHE A 171 7.95 12.40 -0.95
CA PHE A 171 9.05 11.75 -0.25
C PHE A 171 10.16 12.74 0.11
N ALA A 172 10.58 13.60 -0.81
CA ALA A 172 11.61 14.60 -0.54
C ALA A 172 11.21 15.53 0.62
N VAL A 173 9.98 16.04 0.62
CA VAL A 173 9.48 16.93 1.68
C VAL A 173 9.35 16.18 3.02
N CYS A 174 8.71 15.01 3.03
CA CYS A 174 8.47 14.28 4.26
C CYS A 174 9.76 13.71 4.87
N THR A 175 10.65 13.14 4.06
CA THR A 175 11.95 12.65 4.53
C THR A 175 12.78 13.81 5.08
N SER A 176 12.87 14.94 4.39
CA SER A 176 13.58 16.11 4.92
C SER A 176 12.97 16.60 6.25
N GLY A 177 11.64 16.62 6.35
CA GLY A 177 10.94 17.00 7.58
C GLY A 177 11.26 16.07 8.75
N VAL A 178 11.24 14.75 8.54
CA VAL A 178 11.57 13.77 9.60
C VAL A 178 13.04 13.85 9.99
N LEU A 179 13.93 14.01 9.01
CA LEU A 179 15.37 14.10 9.27
C LEU A 179 15.75 15.38 10.05
N LEU A 180 15.06 16.50 9.82
CA LEU A 180 15.36 17.77 10.49
C LEU A 180 14.60 17.97 11.81
N LEU A 181 13.34 17.52 11.86
CA LEU A 181 12.40 17.83 12.96
C LEU A 181 11.89 16.60 13.68
N GLY A 182 12.29 15.39 13.27
CA GLY A 182 11.76 14.13 13.78
C GLY A 182 12.04 13.95 15.27
N GLU A 183 13.31 13.99 15.68
CA GLU A 183 13.69 13.82 17.09
C GLU A 183 13.06 14.90 17.98
N TRP A 184 13.06 16.17 17.52
CA TRP A 184 12.37 17.24 18.23
C TRP A 184 10.86 16.97 18.41
N GLY A 185 10.21 16.41 17.39
CA GLY A 185 8.81 16.00 17.48
C GLY A 185 8.57 14.85 18.47
N LEU A 186 9.53 13.92 18.59
CA LEU A 186 9.48 12.83 19.57
C LEU A 186 9.66 13.33 21.01
N ASP A 187 10.56 14.29 21.22
CA ASP A 187 10.77 14.92 22.51
C ASP A 187 9.52 15.68 22.98
N LEU A 188 8.83 16.36 22.06
CA LEU A 188 7.60 17.10 22.35
C LEU A 188 6.48 16.20 22.90
N ILE A 189 6.42 14.95 22.46
CA ILE A 189 5.44 13.96 22.93
C ILE A 189 5.97 13.10 24.10
N ASN A 190 7.15 13.43 24.64
CA ASN A 190 7.87 12.64 25.65
C ASN A 190 7.98 11.16 25.27
N SER A 191 8.30 10.90 24.00
CA SER A 191 8.47 9.54 23.48
C SER A 191 9.64 8.85 24.20
N LYS A 192 9.45 7.59 24.59
CA LYS A 192 10.54 6.73 25.10
C LYS A 192 11.25 5.94 24.00
N THR A 193 10.78 6.07 22.77
CA THR A 193 11.30 5.41 21.56
C THR A 193 11.92 6.45 20.64
N HIS A 194 13.04 6.10 20.03
CA HIS A 194 13.80 6.93 19.10
C HIS A 194 13.72 6.38 17.68
N PHE A 195 14.23 7.13 16.71
CA PHE A 195 14.42 6.57 15.37
C PHE A 195 15.62 5.60 15.34
N ILE A 196 15.60 4.68 14.38
CA ILE A 196 16.79 3.88 14.07
C ILE A 196 17.93 4.77 13.57
N GLU A 197 19.16 4.26 13.62
CA GLU A 197 20.35 4.96 13.17
C GLU A 197 20.15 5.62 11.80
N TRP A 198 20.56 6.89 11.68
CA TRP A 198 20.31 7.74 10.52
C TRP A 198 20.60 7.09 9.16
N PRO A 199 21.75 6.40 8.95
CA PRO A 199 22.03 5.78 7.65
C PRO A 199 20.99 4.71 7.30
N LEU A 200 20.55 3.93 8.28
CA LEU A 200 19.57 2.87 8.09
C LEU A 200 18.15 3.44 7.89
N LEU A 201 17.83 4.54 8.58
CA LEU A 201 16.58 5.27 8.39
C LEU A 201 16.45 5.79 6.96
N LEU A 202 17.53 6.35 6.41
CA LEU A 202 17.54 6.82 5.02
C LEU A 202 17.33 5.67 4.03
N VAL A 203 17.99 4.52 4.25
CA VAL A 203 17.79 3.33 3.41
C VAL A 203 16.34 2.84 3.52
N LEU A 204 15.73 2.85 4.70
CA LEU A 204 14.32 2.49 4.88
C LEU A 204 13.39 3.40 4.08
N PHE A 205 13.61 4.71 4.08
CA PHE A 205 12.81 5.65 3.28
C PHE A 205 13.01 5.45 1.78
N VAL A 206 14.24 5.20 1.33
CA VAL A 206 14.52 4.87 -0.07
C VAL A 206 13.82 3.57 -0.48
N ALA A 207 13.90 2.51 0.34
CA ALA A 207 13.19 1.26 0.08
C ALA A 207 11.68 1.49 -0.06
N THR A 208 11.12 2.34 0.81
CA THR A 208 9.70 2.67 0.82
C THR A 208 9.27 3.50 -0.40
N LEU A 209 10.16 4.35 -0.94
CA LEU A 209 9.94 5.06 -2.21
C LEU A 209 9.89 4.07 -3.39
N PHE A 210 10.77 3.09 -3.40
CA PHE A 210 10.78 2.04 -4.43
C PHE A 210 9.52 1.17 -4.37
N ASP A 211 9.01 0.88 -3.17
CA ASP A 211 7.71 0.26 -2.98
C ASP A 211 6.59 1.10 -3.58
N ALA A 212 6.61 2.44 -3.40
CA ALA A 212 5.62 3.35 -3.99
C ALA A 212 5.66 3.31 -5.53
N PHE A 213 6.84 3.33 -6.15
CA PHE A 213 6.97 3.19 -7.61
C PHE A 213 6.47 1.85 -8.13
N THR A 214 6.78 0.78 -7.39
CA THR A 214 6.32 -0.56 -7.73
C THR A 214 4.81 -0.63 -7.66
N TYR A 215 4.20 -0.10 -6.59
CA TYR A 215 2.75 -0.04 -6.42
C TYR A 215 2.05 0.74 -7.52
N ILE A 216 2.54 1.92 -7.87
CA ILE A 216 1.97 2.74 -8.96
C ILE A 216 2.03 1.95 -10.28
N SER A 217 3.18 1.32 -10.58
CA SER A 217 3.39 0.58 -11.82
C SER A 217 2.53 -0.69 -11.90
N THR A 218 2.49 -1.50 -10.85
CA THR A 218 1.65 -2.71 -10.82
C THR A 218 0.16 -2.38 -10.84
N SER A 219 -0.25 -1.24 -10.29
CA SER A 219 -1.62 -0.74 -10.39
C SER A 219 -1.99 -0.34 -11.82
N VAL A 220 -1.06 0.26 -12.59
CA VAL A 220 -1.31 0.53 -14.02
C VAL A 220 -1.48 -0.77 -14.80
N LEU A 221 -0.71 -1.82 -14.50
CA LEU A 221 -0.90 -3.14 -15.11
C LEU A 221 -2.26 -3.74 -14.71
N LEU A 222 -2.65 -3.60 -13.44
CA LEU A 222 -3.95 -4.05 -12.94
C LEU A 222 -5.13 -3.34 -13.62
N SER A 223 -4.95 -2.12 -14.13
CA SER A 223 -5.99 -1.42 -14.91
C SER A 223 -6.40 -2.18 -16.18
N ARG A 224 -5.56 -3.11 -16.67
CA ARG A 224 -5.85 -4.04 -17.78
C ARG A 224 -6.53 -5.33 -17.33
N ASN A 225 -6.91 -5.43 -16.07
CA ASN A 225 -7.41 -6.66 -15.45
C ASN A 225 -6.37 -7.81 -15.49
N GLU A 226 -5.09 -7.46 -15.57
CA GLU A 226 -3.97 -8.41 -15.55
C GLU A 226 -3.12 -8.21 -14.29
N VAL A 227 -2.67 -9.31 -13.71
CA VAL A 227 -1.80 -9.29 -12.53
C VAL A 227 -0.53 -10.07 -12.87
N PRO A 228 0.33 -9.58 -13.76
CA PRO A 228 1.51 -10.34 -14.21
C PRO A 228 2.54 -10.54 -13.09
N HIS A 229 2.48 -9.71 -12.05
CA HIS A 229 3.46 -9.65 -10.97
C HIS A 229 3.27 -10.66 -9.85
N TYR A 230 2.12 -11.35 -9.79
CA TYR A 230 1.80 -12.20 -8.64
C TYR A 230 2.84 -13.32 -8.40
N LYS A 231 3.31 -14.02 -9.44
CA LYS A 231 4.29 -15.11 -9.28
C LYS A 231 5.61 -14.58 -8.74
N ALA A 232 6.11 -13.50 -9.33
CA ALA A 232 7.36 -12.88 -8.92
C ALA A 232 7.29 -12.39 -7.48
N GLN A 233 6.20 -11.73 -7.09
CA GLN A 233 6.02 -11.25 -5.72
C GLN A 233 5.92 -12.40 -4.71
N VAL A 234 5.21 -13.48 -5.04
CA VAL A 234 5.13 -14.66 -4.15
C VAL A 234 6.52 -15.27 -3.94
N ILE A 235 7.27 -15.48 -5.02
CA ILE A 235 8.63 -16.05 -4.95
C ILE A 235 9.55 -15.11 -4.15
N THR A 236 9.54 -13.81 -4.45
CA THR A 236 10.35 -12.83 -3.72
C THR A 236 9.98 -12.77 -2.24
N ALA A 237 8.69 -12.86 -1.88
CA ALA A 237 8.26 -12.84 -0.49
C ALA A 237 8.77 -14.07 0.29
N ILE A 238 8.68 -15.27 -0.31
CA ILE A 238 9.20 -16.50 0.30
C ILE A 238 10.71 -16.40 0.49
N ILE A 239 11.44 -15.99 -0.56
CA ILE A 239 12.89 -15.81 -0.50
C ILE A 239 13.26 -14.77 0.58
N THR A 240 12.54 -13.64 0.64
CA THR A 240 12.78 -12.59 1.62
C THR A 240 12.65 -13.12 3.05
N VAL A 241 11.61 -13.90 3.34
CA VAL A 241 11.40 -14.47 4.67
C VAL A 241 12.50 -15.46 5.03
N ILE A 242 12.89 -16.35 4.10
CA ILE A 242 13.95 -17.33 4.32
C ILE A 242 15.29 -16.65 4.58
N ILE A 243 15.68 -15.69 3.73
CA ILE A 243 16.94 -14.95 3.87
C ILE A 243 16.90 -14.11 5.16
N LEU A 244 15.76 -13.50 5.50
CA LEU A 244 15.64 -12.71 6.72
C LEU A 244 15.82 -13.59 7.96
N LEU A 245 15.17 -14.76 8.02
CA LEU A 245 15.32 -15.69 9.14
C LEU A 245 16.79 -16.14 9.29
N ALA A 246 17.45 -16.49 8.18
CA ALA A 246 18.87 -16.83 8.21
C ALA A 246 19.73 -15.65 8.69
N ALA A 247 19.47 -14.44 8.19
CA ALA A 247 20.19 -13.23 8.61
C ALA A 247 19.98 -12.89 10.08
N LEU A 248 18.77 -13.05 10.63
CA LEU A 248 18.47 -12.80 12.04
C LEU A 248 19.15 -13.82 12.97
N GLN A 249 19.34 -15.06 12.51
CA GLN A 249 20.02 -16.11 13.28
C GLN A 249 21.56 -15.99 13.21
N LEU A 250 22.10 -15.67 12.03
CA LEU A 250 23.54 -15.75 11.76
C LEU A 250 24.27 -14.40 11.94
N SER A 251 23.56 -13.27 11.81
CA SER A 251 24.17 -11.93 11.85
C SER A 251 24.02 -11.26 13.21
N SER A 252 25.03 -10.48 13.59
CA SER A 252 24.97 -9.53 14.70
C SER A 252 24.16 -8.27 14.36
N TYR A 253 24.07 -7.89 13.08
CA TYR A 253 23.37 -6.69 12.60
C TYR A 253 21.88 -6.94 12.30
N ARG A 254 21.13 -7.38 13.33
CA ARG A 254 19.75 -7.87 13.18
C ARG A 254 18.75 -6.79 12.72
N VAL A 255 18.91 -5.55 13.17
CA VAL A 255 18.03 -4.42 12.75
C VAL A 255 18.28 -4.05 11.29
N ALA A 256 19.55 -4.00 10.87
CA ALA A 256 19.89 -3.73 9.48
C ALA A 256 19.32 -4.81 8.55
N ALA A 257 19.32 -6.09 8.97
CA ALA A 257 18.71 -7.17 8.22
C ALA A 257 17.20 -6.94 7.95
N LEU A 258 16.45 -6.38 8.90
CA LEU A 258 15.02 -6.07 8.72
C LEU A 258 14.74 -5.06 7.61
N VAL A 259 15.69 -4.19 7.30
CA VAL A 259 15.55 -3.16 6.25
C VAL A 259 16.19 -3.60 4.95
N LEU A 260 17.42 -4.13 5.02
CA LEU A 260 18.24 -4.42 3.85
C LEU A 260 17.79 -5.68 3.12
N VAL A 261 17.41 -6.75 3.83
CA VAL A 261 17.02 -8.00 3.18
C VAL A 261 15.77 -7.83 2.31
N PRO A 262 14.67 -7.22 2.81
CA PRO A 262 13.48 -7.00 1.99
C PRO A 262 13.76 -6.08 0.81
N PHE A 263 14.49 -4.99 1.05
CA PHE A 263 14.83 -4.03 0.01
C PHE A 263 15.67 -4.68 -1.10
N ALA A 264 16.72 -5.42 -0.75
CA ALA A 264 17.57 -6.11 -1.71
C ALA A 264 16.78 -7.14 -2.52
N CYS A 265 15.99 -7.99 -1.87
CA CYS A 265 15.17 -9.00 -2.54
C CYS A 265 14.15 -8.39 -3.52
N GLN A 266 13.52 -7.27 -3.14
CA GLN A 266 12.58 -6.57 -4.02
C GLN A 266 13.30 -5.85 -5.17
N LEU A 267 14.48 -5.29 -4.90
CA LEU A 267 15.29 -4.60 -5.89
C LEU A 267 15.85 -5.55 -6.96
N LEU A 268 16.16 -6.79 -6.61
CA LEU A 268 16.66 -7.79 -7.57
C LEU A 268 15.70 -8.03 -8.74
N TYR A 269 14.40 -7.91 -8.53
CA TYR A 269 13.42 -8.19 -9.58
C TYR A 269 12.26 -7.20 -9.64
N ASN A 270 11.46 -7.08 -8.59
CA ASN A 270 10.17 -6.42 -8.67
C ASN A 270 10.28 -4.93 -9.01
N HIS A 271 11.19 -4.20 -8.34
CA HIS A 271 11.22 -2.74 -8.46
C HIS A 271 11.47 -2.24 -9.89
N TRP A 272 12.52 -2.74 -10.56
CA TRP A 272 12.86 -2.31 -11.91
C TRP A 272 12.02 -3.00 -12.98
N ARG A 273 11.65 -4.28 -12.79
CA ARG A 273 10.93 -5.06 -13.81
C ARG A 273 9.56 -4.49 -14.11
N TRP A 274 8.76 -4.21 -13.07
CA TRP A 274 7.38 -3.76 -13.26
C TRP A 274 7.32 -2.31 -13.72
N THR A 275 8.20 -1.46 -13.19
CA THR A 275 8.35 -0.07 -13.64
C THR A 275 8.80 -0.03 -15.11
N GLY A 276 9.83 -0.80 -15.48
CA GLY A 276 10.33 -0.88 -16.85
C GLY A 276 9.30 -1.44 -17.84
N MET A 277 8.50 -2.43 -17.43
CA MET A 277 7.41 -2.96 -18.26
C MET A 277 6.37 -1.88 -18.59
N VAL A 278 5.96 -1.09 -17.60
CA VAL A 278 5.02 0.03 -17.81
C VAL A 278 5.64 1.13 -18.67
N TRP A 279 6.93 1.41 -18.50
CA TRP A 279 7.64 2.40 -19.31
C TRP A 279 7.73 2.01 -20.78
N LEU A 280 7.94 0.72 -21.07
CA LEU A 280 7.89 0.19 -22.43
C LEU A 280 6.48 0.25 -23.00
N GLU A 281 5.46 -0.16 -22.22
CA GLU A 281 4.06 -0.16 -22.67
C GLU A 281 3.55 1.25 -23.00
N LEU A 282 3.90 2.25 -22.19
CA LEU A 282 3.46 3.63 -22.36
C LEU A 282 4.38 4.43 -23.30
N GLY A 283 5.34 3.78 -23.95
CA GLY A 283 6.30 4.44 -24.85
C GLY A 283 7.10 5.55 -24.16
N VAL A 284 7.41 5.39 -22.87
CA VAL A 284 8.35 6.27 -22.14
C VAL A 284 9.77 5.93 -22.57
N ILE A 285 10.06 4.65 -22.78
CA ILE A 285 11.33 4.15 -23.32
C ILE A 285 11.05 3.43 -24.64
N LYS A 286 11.86 3.69 -25.67
CA LYS A 286 11.76 2.96 -26.95
C LYS A 286 12.33 1.54 -26.79
N LYS A 287 11.67 0.56 -27.41
CA LYS A 287 12.17 -0.82 -27.45
C LYS A 287 13.48 -0.82 -28.25
N SER A 288 14.57 -1.29 -27.64
CA SER A 288 15.86 -1.47 -28.32
C SER A 288 15.67 -2.47 -29.46
N GLY A 289 15.42 -1.98 -30.68
CA GLY A 289 15.18 -2.81 -31.87
C GLY A 289 14.35 -2.17 -32.98
N GLU A 290 13.56 -1.12 -32.70
CA GLU A 290 12.82 -0.40 -33.76
C GLU A 290 13.73 0.66 -34.41
N LYS A 291 14.62 0.19 -35.30
CA LYS A 291 15.16 1.04 -36.36
C LYS A 291 14.00 1.53 -37.21
N HIS A 292 13.94 2.84 -37.41
CA HIS A 292 12.97 3.49 -38.29
C HIS A 292 13.02 2.87 -39.69
N ALA A 293 11.90 2.28 -40.12
CA ALA A 293 11.57 2.29 -41.53
C ALA A 293 10.92 3.65 -41.80
N ALA A 294 11.76 4.62 -42.17
CA ALA A 294 11.36 5.80 -42.91
C ALA A 294 11.67 5.54 -44.39
#